data_AF-A0A3S4BLW3-F1
#
_entry.id   AF-A0A3S4BLW3-F1
#
_cell.length_a   1.000
_cell.length_b   1.000
_cell.length_c   1.000
_cell.angle_alpha   90.00
_cell.angle_beta   90.00
_cell.angle_gamma   90.00
#
_symmetry.space_group_name_H-M   'P 1'
#
loop_
_entity.id
_entity.type
_entity.pdbx_description
1 polymer ?
#
loop_
_entity_poly.entity_id
_entity_poly.type
_entity_poly.pdbx_seq_one_letter_code
_entity_poly.pdbx_strand_id
1 'polypeptide(L)'
;MALTVPPTTQRDLEGWADYTAPIVLTPAAAADVSPGCGDPALAVIGFYAALMRNDDVTGYLLTPDDNVMVRKLETLRSWTFRRLEVRSVRLRGSRKATIRIAVEIDVDGKRDDGTDEIKLQRDGDDGPWRIERPPT
;
A
#
# COMPACT_ATOMS: atom_id res chain seq x y z
N MET A 1 9.08 0.90 -15.00
CA MET A 1 10.37 0.55 -14.34
C MET A 1 10.12 -0.51 -13.28
N ALA A 2 11.01 -1.51 -13.12
CA ALA A 2 10.84 -2.49 -12.04
C ALA A 2 11.22 -1.84 -10.71
N LEU A 3 10.26 -1.73 -9.79
CA LEU A 3 10.49 -1.17 -8.47
C LEU A 3 11.18 -2.22 -7.59
N THR A 4 12.37 -1.90 -7.08
CA THR A 4 13.12 -2.79 -6.19
C THR A 4 12.70 -2.55 -4.75
N VAL A 5 12.30 -3.61 -4.03
CA VAL A 5 12.05 -3.54 -2.59
C VAL A 5 13.39 -3.63 -1.86
N PRO A 6 13.79 -2.62 -1.09
CA PRO A 6 15.03 -2.65 -0.32
C PRO A 6 14.96 -3.73 0.78
N PRO A 7 16.10 -4.24 1.26
CA PRO A 7 16.11 -5.17 2.37
C PRO A 7 15.60 -4.50 3.64
N THR A 8 15.08 -5.31 4.56
CA THR A 8 14.62 -4.84 5.87
C THR A 8 15.70 -4.98 6.94
N THR A 9 15.59 -4.20 8.01
CA THR A 9 16.37 -4.37 9.24
C THR A 9 15.97 -5.66 9.97
N GLN A 10 16.66 -5.93 11.08
CA GLN A 10 16.23 -6.97 12.01
C GLN A 10 14.88 -6.60 12.64
N ARG A 11 14.02 -7.59 12.87
CA ARG A 11 12.74 -7.39 13.53
C ARG A 11 12.93 -6.93 14.98
N ASP A 12 12.15 -5.94 15.39
CA ASP A 12 12.04 -5.49 16.78
C ASP A 12 11.22 -6.46 17.65
N LEU A 13 11.03 -6.10 18.92
CA LEU A 13 10.27 -6.90 19.90
C LEU A 13 8.78 -7.04 19.54
N GLU A 14 8.24 -6.13 18.73
CA GLU A 14 6.85 -6.13 18.26
C GLU A 14 6.70 -6.82 16.89
N GLY A 15 7.81 -7.28 16.31
CA GLY A 15 7.88 -8.00 15.04
C GLY A 15 8.00 -7.09 13.80
N TRP A 16 8.18 -5.79 13.96
CA TRP A 16 8.39 -4.85 12.86
C TRP A 16 9.81 -4.89 12.35
N ALA A 17 9.98 -4.83 11.04
CA ALA A 17 11.26 -4.60 10.40
C ALA A 17 11.15 -3.38 9.48
N ASP A 18 12.04 -2.41 9.66
CA ASP A 18 12.10 -1.20 8.85
C ASP A 18 12.76 -1.50 7.51
N TYR A 19 12.31 -0.87 6.44
CA TYR A 19 13.06 -0.90 5.19
C TYR A 19 14.33 -0.05 5.34
N THR A 20 15.47 -0.58 4.91
CA THR A 20 16.78 0.10 5.01
C THR A 20 16.83 1.42 4.24
N ALA A 21 15.96 1.59 3.25
CA ALA A 21 15.66 2.86 2.61
C ALA A 21 14.13 2.97 2.43
N PRO A 22 13.54 4.17 2.62
CA PRO A 22 12.11 4.35 2.40
C PRO A 22 11.78 4.15 0.92
N ILE A 23 10.72 3.38 0.65
CA ILE A 23 10.21 3.24 -0.72
C ILE A 23 9.25 4.39 -0.97
N VAL A 24 9.67 5.34 -1.80
CA VAL A 24 8.90 6.55 -2.07
C VAL A 24 8.19 6.44 -3.42
N LEU A 25 6.89 6.70 -3.41
CA LEU A 25 6.04 6.78 -4.59
C LEU A 25 5.47 8.21 -4.70
N THR A 26 5.60 8.81 -5.88
CA THR A 26 5.01 10.10 -6.24
C THR A 26 4.14 9.91 -7.48
N PRO A 27 3.22 10.83 -7.83
CA PRO A 27 2.43 10.73 -9.06
C PRO A 27 3.27 10.52 -10.33
N ALA A 28 4.42 11.18 -10.42
CA ALA A 28 5.36 11.00 -11.54
C ALA A 28 5.91 9.56 -11.58
N ALA A 29 6.34 9.02 -10.43
CA ALA A 29 6.82 7.64 -10.36
C ALA A 29 5.68 6.63 -10.58
N ALA A 30 4.45 6.94 -10.17
CA ALA A 30 3.29 6.09 -10.35
C ALA A 30 2.95 5.87 -11.82
N ALA A 31 3.17 6.85 -12.71
CA ALA A 31 2.88 6.72 -14.14
C ALA A 31 3.56 5.48 -14.77
N ASP A 32 4.76 5.11 -14.30
CA ASP A 32 5.61 4.07 -14.88
C ASP A 32 5.71 2.78 -14.05
N VAL A 33 4.97 2.71 -12.93
CA VAL A 33 5.07 1.63 -11.94
C VAL A 33 3.81 0.76 -11.97
N SER A 34 3.98 -0.50 -12.37
CA SER A 34 2.98 -1.56 -12.24
C SER A 34 3.58 -2.72 -11.45
N PRO A 35 3.70 -2.57 -10.12
CA PRO A 35 4.38 -3.53 -9.28
C PRO A 35 3.44 -4.73 -9.07
N GLY A 36 3.97 -5.94 -9.23
CA GLY A 36 3.20 -7.16 -9.00
C GLY A 36 2.89 -7.37 -7.51
N CYS A 37 1.94 -8.25 -7.20
CA CYS A 37 1.55 -8.54 -5.82
C CYS A 37 2.39 -9.63 -5.15
N GLY A 38 3.66 -9.78 -5.54
CA GLY A 38 4.55 -10.85 -5.05
C GLY A 38 5.14 -10.60 -3.65
N ASP A 39 5.15 -9.34 -3.22
CA ASP A 39 5.64 -8.88 -1.92
C ASP A 39 4.61 -7.93 -1.28
N PRO A 40 4.46 -7.90 0.06
CA PRO A 40 3.52 -6.99 0.73
C PRO A 40 3.72 -5.51 0.37
N ALA A 41 4.96 -5.02 0.28
CA ALA A 41 5.22 -3.63 -0.08
C ALA A 41 4.84 -3.35 -1.54
N LEU A 42 5.12 -4.29 -2.45
CA LEU A 42 4.75 -4.13 -3.86
C LEU A 42 3.22 -4.08 -4.04
N ALA A 43 2.46 -4.87 -3.27
CA ALA A 43 1.01 -4.82 -3.29
C ALA A 43 0.47 -3.44 -2.83
N VAL A 44 1.04 -2.87 -1.75
CA VAL A 44 0.68 -1.52 -1.29
C VAL A 44 1.03 -0.46 -2.34
N ILE A 45 2.23 -0.51 -2.91
CA ILE A 45 2.67 0.45 -3.92
C ILE A 45 1.81 0.35 -5.17
N GLY A 46 1.44 -0.86 -5.60
CA GLY A 46 0.59 -1.07 -6.78
C GLY A 46 -0.80 -0.50 -6.60
N PHE A 47 -1.40 -0.73 -5.43
CA PHE A 47 -2.68 -0.14 -5.06
C PHE A 47 -2.66 1.40 -5.11
N TYR A 48 -1.66 2.02 -4.47
CA TYR A 48 -1.56 3.49 -4.44
C TYR A 48 -1.15 4.09 -5.79
N ALA A 49 -0.32 3.40 -6.57
CA ALA A 49 0.02 3.84 -7.92
C ALA A 49 -1.22 3.82 -8.83
N ALA A 50 -2.04 2.78 -8.72
CA ALA A 50 -3.33 2.70 -9.39
C ALA A 50 -4.29 3.81 -8.91
N LEU A 51 -4.36 4.10 -7.60
CA LEU A 51 -5.13 5.26 -7.10
C LEU A 51 -4.65 6.59 -7.68
N MET A 52 -3.33 6.84 -7.70
CA MET A 52 -2.73 8.06 -8.26
C MET A 52 -3.03 8.23 -9.76
N ARG A 53 -3.15 7.13 -10.50
CA ARG A 53 -3.51 7.13 -11.93
C ARG A 53 -5.02 7.09 -12.18
N ASN A 54 -5.83 6.95 -11.13
CA ASN A 54 -7.27 6.72 -11.21
C ASN A 54 -7.64 5.43 -11.99
N ASP A 55 -6.81 4.39 -11.86
CA ASP A 55 -7.02 3.07 -12.44
C ASP A 55 -7.98 2.21 -11.59
N ASP A 56 -8.33 1.03 -12.12
CA ASP A 56 -8.97 -0.01 -11.33
C ASP A 56 -8.02 -0.58 -10.27
N VAL A 57 -8.54 -0.67 -9.04
CA VAL A 57 -7.80 -1.12 -7.85
C VAL A 57 -8.34 -2.44 -7.28
N THR A 58 -9.42 -2.98 -7.85
CA THR A 58 -10.11 -4.17 -7.32
C THR A 58 -9.19 -5.39 -7.21
N GLY A 59 -8.27 -5.57 -8.17
CA GLY A 59 -7.29 -6.66 -8.17
C GLY A 59 -6.30 -6.65 -6.99
N TYR A 60 -6.15 -5.52 -6.30
CA TYR A 60 -5.28 -5.40 -5.12
C TYR A 60 -6.02 -5.66 -3.80
N LEU A 61 -7.35 -5.82 -3.83
CA LEU A 61 -8.19 -5.98 -2.66
C LEU A 61 -8.58 -7.44 -2.47
N LEU A 62 -8.65 -7.88 -1.21
CA LEU A 62 -9.08 -9.24 -0.87
C LEU A 62 -10.59 -9.41 -1.09
N THR A 63 -11.38 -8.40 -0.75
CA THR A 63 -12.84 -8.39 -0.86
C THR A 63 -13.31 -7.10 -1.54
N PRO A 64 -13.15 -6.97 -2.87
CA PRO A 64 -13.45 -5.72 -3.58
C PRO A 64 -14.94 -5.36 -3.59
N ASP A 65 -15.83 -6.36 -3.53
CA ASP A 65 -17.30 -6.18 -3.62
C ASP A 65 -17.98 -5.85 -2.28
N ASP A 66 -17.20 -5.70 -1.21
CA ASP A 66 -17.77 -5.34 0.10
C ASP A 66 -18.19 -3.85 0.10
N ASN A 67 -19.46 -3.58 0.45
CA ASN A 67 -20.03 -2.22 0.44
C ASN A 67 -19.25 -1.19 1.27
N VAL A 68 -18.62 -1.62 2.37
CA VAL A 68 -17.78 -0.74 3.19
C VAL A 68 -16.49 -0.41 2.45
N MET A 69 -15.94 -1.36 1.70
CA MET A 69 -14.74 -1.16 0.89
C MET A 69 -15.03 -0.22 -0.27
N VAL A 70 -16.14 -0.41 -0.98
CA VAL A 70 -16.56 0.48 -2.09
C VAL A 70 -16.63 1.93 -1.61
N ARG A 71 -17.35 2.20 -0.50
CA ARG A 71 -17.46 3.57 0.04
C ARG A 71 -16.11 4.18 0.41
N LYS A 72 -15.21 3.39 1.02
CA LYS A 72 -13.86 3.87 1.34
C LYS A 72 -13.05 4.21 0.10
N LEU A 73 -13.16 3.41 -0.95
CA LEU A 73 -12.47 3.66 -2.21
C LEU A 73 -13.00 4.93 -2.89
N GLU A 74 -14.31 5.18 -2.82
CA GLU A 74 -14.90 6.43 -3.31
C GLU A 74 -14.29 7.64 -2.58
N THR A 75 -14.16 7.57 -1.26
CA THR A 75 -13.47 8.60 -0.48
C THR A 75 -12.02 8.77 -0.91
N LEU A 76 -11.24 7.69 -0.99
CA LEU A 76 -9.83 7.76 -1.38
C LEU A 76 -9.65 8.31 -2.80
N ARG A 77 -10.57 8.02 -3.72
CA ARG A 77 -10.56 8.56 -5.09
C ARG A 77 -10.86 10.05 -5.16
N SER A 78 -11.47 10.63 -4.13
CA SER A 78 -11.66 12.09 -4.04
C SER A 78 -10.39 12.82 -3.61
N TRP A 79 -9.38 12.10 -3.11
CA TRP A 79 -8.14 12.68 -2.62
C TRP A 79 -7.08 12.74 -3.72
N THR A 80 -6.27 13.79 -3.69
CA THR A 80 -5.10 13.89 -4.58
C THR A 80 -3.85 13.46 -3.82
N PHE A 81 -3.34 12.26 -4.10
CA PHE A 81 -2.11 11.76 -3.47
C PHE A 81 -0.87 12.46 -4.04
N ARG A 82 -0.05 13.04 -3.17
CA ARG A 82 1.21 13.72 -3.54
C ARG A 82 2.42 12.83 -3.34
N ARG A 83 2.42 12.04 -2.26
CA ARG A 83 3.54 11.19 -1.88
C ARG A 83 3.05 10.04 -1.01
N LEU A 84 3.64 8.86 -1.21
CA LEU A 84 3.53 7.71 -0.34
C LEU A 84 4.94 7.26 0.03
N GLU A 85 5.14 6.89 1.30
CA GLU A 85 6.34 6.24 1.78
C GLU A 85 5.99 4.93 2.45
N VAL A 86 6.56 3.83 1.97
CA VAL A 86 6.50 2.54 2.69
C VAL A 86 7.70 2.46 3.63
N ARG A 87 7.43 2.31 4.93
CA ARG A 87 8.45 2.47 6.00
C ARG A 87 8.86 1.16 6.64
N SER A 88 7.88 0.33 7.00
CA SER A 88 8.17 -0.93 7.68
C SER A 88 7.11 -1.97 7.46
N VAL A 89 7.50 -3.22 7.72
CA VAL A 89 6.68 -4.40 7.56
C VAL A 89 6.71 -5.26 8.81
N ARG A 90 5.55 -5.76 9.20
CA ARG A 90 5.40 -6.80 10.22
C ARG A 90 4.73 -8.00 9.60
N LEU A 91 5.48 -9.09 9.45
CA LEU A 91 4.94 -10.36 8.98
C LEU A 91 4.34 -11.15 10.16
N ARG A 92 3.15 -11.72 9.94
CA ARG A 92 2.49 -12.63 10.89
C ARG A 92 2.29 -13.98 10.20
N GLY A 93 3.28 -14.85 10.34
CA GLY A 93 3.37 -16.10 9.58
C GLY A 93 3.70 -15.84 8.11
N SER A 94 3.34 -16.78 7.23
CA SER A 94 3.60 -16.70 5.78
C SER A 94 2.50 -16.00 4.98
N ARG A 95 1.33 -15.78 5.58
CA ARG A 95 0.13 -15.33 4.85
C ARG A 95 -0.45 -13.99 5.29
N LYS A 96 0.08 -13.35 6.33
CA LYS A 96 -0.40 -12.04 6.80
C LYS A 96 0.74 -11.07 6.98
N ALA A 97 0.50 -9.82 6.62
CA ALA A 97 1.45 -8.73 6.79
C ALA A 97 0.72 -7.46 7.26
N THR A 98 1.43 -6.59 7.95
CA THR A 98 1.01 -5.21 8.19
C THR A 98 2.14 -4.30 7.72
N ILE A 99 1.80 -3.28 6.92
CA ILE A 99 2.75 -2.31 6.38
C ILE A 99 2.45 -0.95 6.99
N ARG A 100 3.47 -0.30 7.56
CA ARG A 100 3.37 1.11 7.95
C ARG A 100 3.73 1.99 6.77
N ILE A 101 2.86 2.95 6.52
CA ILE A 101 3.03 3.95 5.47
C ILE A 101 2.98 5.36 6.05
N ALA A 102 3.56 6.30 5.33
CA ALA A 102 3.23 7.72 5.43
C ALA A 102 2.67 8.20 4.10
N VAL A 103 1.60 8.98 4.16
CA VAL A 103 0.93 9.54 2.99
C VAL A 103 0.84 11.05 3.11
N GLU A 104 1.01 11.70 1.97
CA GLU A 104 0.76 13.11 1.81
C GLU A 104 -0.31 13.28 0.74
N ILE A 105 -1.39 13.96 1.10
CA ILE A 105 -2.57 14.14 0.27
C ILE A 105 -2.97 15.62 0.20
N ASP A 106 -3.79 15.91 -0.79
CA ASP A 106 -4.46 17.19 -0.97
C ASP A 106 -5.96 16.91 -1.06
N VAL A 107 -6.73 17.51 -0.13
CA VAL A 107 -8.18 17.37 0.00
C VAL A 107 -8.77 18.77 0.02
N ASP A 108 -9.65 19.08 -0.93
CA ASP A 108 -10.27 20.40 -1.07
C ASP A 108 -9.27 21.57 -1.09
N GLY A 109 -8.10 21.37 -1.71
CA GLY A 109 -7.04 22.39 -1.81
C GLY A 109 -6.23 22.58 -0.52
N LYS A 110 -6.43 21.72 0.48
CA LYS A 110 -5.65 21.69 1.72
C LYS A 110 -4.75 20.47 1.71
N ARG A 111 -3.47 20.72 2.01
CA ARG A 111 -2.49 19.66 2.21
C ARG A 111 -2.69 19.04 3.59
N ASP A 112 -2.64 17.72 3.62
CA ASP A 112 -2.67 16.91 4.83
C ASP A 112 -1.62 15.81 4.73
N ASP A 113 -1.05 15.42 5.87
CA ASP A 113 -0.07 14.35 5.96
C ASP A 113 -0.34 13.47 7.18
N GLY A 114 -0.08 12.17 7.03
CA GLY A 114 -0.40 11.21 8.07
C GLY A 114 0.31 9.88 7.88
N THR A 115 0.23 9.04 8.92
CA THR A 115 0.73 7.67 8.89
C THR A 115 -0.41 6.68 9.08
N ASP A 116 -0.38 5.56 8.37
CA ASP A 116 -1.38 4.50 8.49
C ASP A 116 -0.74 3.10 8.45
N GLU A 117 -1.52 2.09 8.86
CA GLU A 117 -1.14 0.69 8.86
C GLU A 117 -2.04 -0.13 7.93
N ILE A 118 -1.47 -0.62 6.83
CA ILE A 118 -2.19 -1.42 5.84
C ILE A 118 -2.04 -2.90 6.15
N LYS A 119 -3.17 -3.59 6.36
CA LYS A 119 -3.20 -5.04 6.57
C LYS A 119 -3.33 -5.76 5.24
N LEU A 120 -2.48 -6.75 5.03
CA LEU A 120 -2.46 -7.57 3.84
C LEU A 120 -2.58 -9.05 4.20
N GLN A 121 -3.23 -9.78 3.30
CA GLN A 121 -3.33 -11.23 3.35
C GLN A 121 -2.89 -11.80 2.00
N ARG A 122 -2.19 -12.93 2.04
CA ARG A 122 -1.87 -13.71 0.87
C ARG A 122 -3.09 -14.52 0.44
N ASP A 123 -3.46 -14.41 -0.84
CA ASP A 123 -4.60 -15.11 -1.43
C ASP A 123 -4.23 -16.57 -1.75
N GLY A 124 -4.25 -17.43 -0.73
CA GLY A 124 -3.72 -18.80 -0.80
C GLY A 124 -2.26 -18.89 -0.34
N ASP A 125 -1.65 -20.08 -0.51
CA ASP A 125 -0.28 -20.33 -0.04
C ASP A 125 0.79 -19.58 -0.84
N ASP A 126 0.63 -19.51 -2.16
CA ASP A 126 1.56 -18.88 -3.09
C ASP A 126 0.93 -17.79 -3.96
N GLY A 127 -0.30 -17.40 -3.63
CA GLY A 127 -0.99 -16.36 -4.38
C GLY A 127 -0.51 -14.95 -4.07
N PRO A 128 -1.11 -13.94 -4.72
CA PRO A 128 -0.76 -12.55 -4.54
C PRO A 128 -1.07 -12.06 -3.13
N TRP A 129 -0.29 -11.09 -2.65
CA TRP A 129 -0.65 -10.28 -1.51
C TRP A 129 -1.77 -9.32 -1.88
N ARG A 130 -2.83 -9.30 -1.08
CA ARG A 130 -3.98 -8.41 -1.25
C ARG A 130 -4.24 -7.64 0.02
N ILE A 131 -4.70 -6.41 -0.14
CA ILE A 131 -5.08 -5.53 0.97
C ILE A 131 -6.40 -6.04 1.56
N GLU A 132 -6.41 -6.32 2.86
CA GLU A 132 -7.59 -6.79 3.59
C GLU A 132 -8.64 -5.69 3.68
N ARG A 133 -8.20 -4.44 3.93
CA ARG A 133 -9.06 -3.24 3.99
C ARG A 133 -8.29 -2.03 3.50
N PRO A 134 -8.91 -1.13 2.71
CA PRO A 134 -8.33 0.14 2.37
C PRO A 134 -7.96 0.94 3.63
N PRO A 135 -6.97 1.85 3.50
CA PRO A 135 -6.55 2.79 4.53
C PRO A 135 -7.73 3.43 5.27
N THR A 136 -7.54 3.79 6.54
CA THR A 136 -8.54 4.53 7.33
C THR A 136 -8.17 5.98 7.47
#